data_AF-A0A5T3EH72-F1
#
_entry.id   AF-A0A5T3EH72-F1
#
_cell.length_a   1.000
_cell.length_b   1.000
_cell.length_c   1.000
_cell.angle_alpha   90.00
_cell.angle_beta   90.00
_cell.angle_gamma   90.00
#
_symmetry.space_group_name_H-M   'P 1'
#
loop_
_entity.id
_entity.type
_entity.pdbx_description
1 polymer ?
#
loop_
_entity_poly.entity_id
_entity_poly.type
_entity_poly.pdbx_seq_one_letter_code
_entity_poly.pdbx_strand_id
1 'polypeptide(L)'
;MELARIALASLDAETVRYLNKFSGTCVTLEQQPNAADDVAVYIPLYAAPPVPERERIRREHAEWSDKTFGDVGPVGPLKHLSKEALEAAAEPDDLSEWADMQFLLWDAQRRAGITDKQITLAMVDKLAVNKKREWPVPKDGEPRLHIKEQSAPVVPEEITDESTEQRLMGRRWAHSFCAGWNACRAAMLNGGKS
;
A
#
# COMPACT_ATOMS: atom_id res chain seq x y z
N MET A 1 -2.95 -8.35 -15.77
CA MET A 1 -4.36 -8.43 -16.21
C MET A 1 -4.95 -7.07 -16.66
N GLU A 2 -4.26 -5.95 -16.46
CA GLU A 2 -4.76 -4.61 -16.86
C GLU A 2 -4.58 -4.31 -18.35
N LEU A 3 -3.45 -4.73 -18.95
CA LEU A 3 -3.25 -4.71 -20.41
C LEU A 3 -4.30 -5.54 -21.17
N ALA A 4 -4.80 -6.62 -20.55
CA ALA A 4 -5.85 -7.44 -21.14
C ALA A 4 -7.23 -6.76 -21.11
N ARG A 5 -7.48 -5.84 -20.16
CA ARG A 5 -8.72 -5.05 -20.12
C ARG A 5 -8.72 -3.89 -21.13
N ILE A 6 -7.58 -3.24 -21.34
CA ILE A 6 -7.43 -2.25 -22.42
C ILE A 6 -7.54 -2.94 -23.79
N ALA A 7 -7.01 -4.16 -23.93
CA ALA A 7 -7.18 -4.97 -25.14
C ALA A 7 -8.63 -5.44 -25.35
N LEU A 8 -9.39 -5.77 -24.29
CA LEU A 8 -10.79 -6.19 -24.44
C LEU A 8 -11.72 -5.02 -24.80
N ALA A 9 -11.51 -3.82 -24.25
CA ALA A 9 -12.30 -2.64 -24.61
C ALA A 9 -12.12 -2.25 -26.10
N SER A 10 -11.03 -2.69 -26.73
CA SER A 10 -10.76 -2.48 -28.16
C SER A 10 -11.51 -3.44 -29.09
N LEU A 11 -12.08 -4.54 -28.59
CA LEU A 11 -12.79 -5.51 -29.44
C LEU A 11 -14.25 -5.11 -29.72
N ASP A 12 -14.83 -4.24 -28.88
CA ASP A 12 -16.19 -3.71 -29.04
C ASP A 12 -16.22 -2.21 -29.41
N ALA A 13 -15.05 -1.57 -29.56
CA ALA A 13 -14.96 -0.16 -29.90
C ALA A 13 -15.29 0.08 -31.38
N GLU A 14 -16.16 1.04 -31.67
CA GLU A 14 -16.41 1.47 -33.05
C GLU A 14 -15.15 2.10 -33.66
N THR A 15 -14.81 1.69 -34.89
CA THR A 15 -13.69 2.27 -35.62
C THR A 15 -13.98 3.73 -35.94
N VAL A 16 -13.07 4.62 -35.56
CA VAL A 16 -13.23 6.06 -35.75
C VAL A 16 -12.63 6.50 -37.09
N ARG A 17 -11.51 5.88 -37.51
CA ARG A 17 -10.83 6.15 -38.79
C ARG A 17 -10.12 4.93 -39.34
N TYR A 18 -9.64 5.00 -40.58
CA TYR A 18 -8.83 3.97 -41.22
C TYR A 18 -7.50 4.55 -41.69
N LEU A 19 -6.40 3.93 -41.31
CA LEU A 19 -5.05 4.28 -41.74
C LEU A 19 -4.67 3.48 -42.98
N ASN A 20 -4.39 4.16 -44.09
CA ASN A 20 -3.80 3.52 -45.26
C ASN A 20 -2.32 3.15 -44.96
N LYS A 21 -1.99 1.87 -45.06
CA LYS A 21 -0.66 1.33 -44.76
C LYS A 21 0.45 1.81 -45.69
N PHE A 22 0.10 2.20 -46.90
CA PHE A 22 1.07 2.60 -47.94
C PHE A 22 1.28 4.11 -47.97
N SER A 23 0.21 4.89 -47.81
CA SER A 23 0.28 6.36 -47.87
C SER A 23 0.38 7.03 -46.50
N GLY A 24 0.08 6.32 -45.41
CA GLY A 24 0.00 6.88 -44.05
C GLY A 24 -1.20 7.81 -43.84
N THR A 25 -2.13 7.90 -44.80
CA THR A 25 -3.28 8.80 -44.72
C THR A 25 -4.39 8.19 -43.86
N CYS A 26 -4.99 9.00 -42.98
CA CYS A 26 -6.17 8.64 -42.22
C CYS A 26 -7.45 9.09 -42.93
N VAL A 27 -8.40 8.18 -43.14
CA VAL A 27 -9.67 8.43 -43.82
C VAL A 27 -10.87 7.99 -42.98
N THR A 28 -12.03 8.60 -43.20
CA THR A 28 -13.33 8.11 -42.73
C THR A 28 -14.01 7.26 -43.81
N LEU A 29 -15.06 6.53 -43.47
CA LEU A 29 -15.84 5.78 -44.47
C LEU A 29 -16.57 6.68 -45.48
N GLU A 30 -16.87 7.93 -45.10
CA GLU A 30 -17.38 8.93 -46.05
C GLU A 30 -16.35 9.29 -47.12
N GLN A 31 -15.07 9.32 -46.75
CA GLN A 31 -13.97 9.65 -47.66
C GLN A 31 -13.54 8.44 -48.50
N GLN A 32 -13.53 7.26 -47.90
CA GLN A 32 -13.24 5.99 -48.57
C GLN A 32 -14.16 4.87 -48.08
N PRO A 33 -15.27 4.60 -48.81
CA PRO A 33 -16.27 3.63 -48.38
C PRO A 33 -15.75 2.19 -48.24
N ASN A 34 -14.75 1.80 -49.04
CA ASN A 34 -14.18 0.45 -49.02
C ASN A 34 -13.11 0.25 -47.93
N ALA A 35 -12.80 1.28 -47.12
CA ALA A 35 -11.72 1.20 -46.14
C ALA A 35 -11.99 0.17 -45.02
N ALA A 36 -13.26 -0.13 -44.73
CA ALA A 36 -13.64 -1.18 -43.77
C ALA A 36 -13.34 -2.60 -44.29
N ASP A 37 -13.54 -2.83 -45.59
CA ASP A 37 -13.45 -4.17 -46.19
C ASP A 37 -12.04 -4.50 -46.68
N ASP A 38 -11.30 -3.48 -47.13
CA ASP A 38 -9.95 -3.65 -47.67
C ASP A 38 -8.89 -3.63 -46.56
N VAL A 39 -8.90 -4.69 -45.77
CA VAL A 39 -7.92 -4.94 -44.70
C VAL A 39 -6.49 -5.12 -45.22
N ALA A 40 -6.30 -5.31 -46.53
CA ALA A 40 -4.97 -5.38 -47.15
C ALA A 40 -4.35 -3.99 -47.31
N VAL A 41 -5.16 -2.94 -47.44
CA VAL A 41 -4.73 -1.54 -47.58
C VAL A 41 -4.90 -0.75 -46.29
N TYR A 42 -5.97 -1.00 -45.52
CA TYR A 42 -6.35 -0.17 -44.38
C TYR A 42 -6.22 -0.90 -43.04
N ILE A 43 -5.89 -0.13 -42.00
CA ILE A 43 -5.91 -0.55 -40.59
C ILE A 43 -6.97 0.29 -39.86
N PRO A 44 -7.93 -0.33 -39.16
CA PRO A 44 -8.88 0.42 -38.34
C PRO A 44 -8.16 1.10 -37.17
N LEU A 45 -8.47 2.37 -36.97
CA LEU A 45 -8.04 3.19 -35.84
C LEU A 45 -9.23 3.43 -34.92
N TYR A 46 -9.05 3.06 -33.66
CA TYR A 46 -10.03 3.24 -32.61
C TYR A 46 -9.63 4.45 -31.76
N ALA A 47 -10.62 5.17 -31.23
CA ALA A 47 -10.33 6.12 -30.17
C ALA A 47 -9.87 5.33 -28.94
N ALA A 48 -8.71 5.69 -28.38
CA ALA A 48 -8.40 5.26 -27.03
C ALA A 48 -9.52 5.79 -26.12
N PRO A 49 -10.03 4.97 -25.18
CA PRO A 49 -10.95 5.49 -24.18
C PRO A 49 -10.27 6.67 -23.47
N PRO A 50 -11.02 7.74 -23.15
CA PRO A 50 -10.45 8.88 -22.47
C PRO A 50 -9.76 8.42 -21.18
N VAL A 51 -8.59 8.99 -20.89
CA VAL A 51 -7.91 8.72 -19.62
C VAL A 51 -8.89 9.08 -18.49
N PRO A 52 -9.09 8.20 -17.50
CA PRO A 52 -9.97 8.51 -16.39
C PRO A 52 -9.59 9.83 -15.73
N GLU A 53 -10.58 10.67 -15.42
CA GLU A 53 -10.39 12.00 -14.81
C GLU A 53 -9.44 11.97 -13.61
N ARG A 54 -9.58 10.95 -12.75
CA ARG A 54 -8.75 10.74 -11.56
C ARG A 54 -7.25 10.58 -11.89
N GLU A 55 -6.96 9.92 -13.01
CA GLU A 55 -5.58 9.71 -13.47
C GLU A 55 -5.01 10.98 -14.12
N ARG A 56 -5.86 11.80 -14.79
CA ARG A 56 -5.45 13.14 -15.23
C ARG A 56 -5.07 14.02 -14.04
N ILE A 57 -5.97 14.13 -13.05
CA ILE A 57 -5.76 14.91 -11.83
C ILE A 57 -4.48 14.48 -11.09
N ARG A 58 -4.24 13.16 -10.98
CA ARG A 58 -3.04 12.63 -10.31
C ARG A 58 -1.74 13.07 -11.00
N ARG A 59 -1.70 13.10 -12.33
CA ARG A 59 -0.54 13.58 -13.09
C ARG A 59 -0.35 15.08 -12.96
N GLU A 60 -1.41 15.87 -13.12
CA GLU A 60 -1.35 17.33 -12.95
C GLU A 60 -0.86 17.71 -11.55
N HIS A 61 -1.35 17.02 -10.52
CA HIS A 61 -0.87 17.18 -9.15
C HIS A 61 0.61 16.84 -9.00
N ALA A 62 1.08 15.74 -9.59
CA ALA A 62 2.50 15.36 -9.54
C ALA A 62 3.40 16.42 -10.21
N GLU A 63 3.02 16.91 -11.39
CA GLU A 63 3.74 17.97 -12.12
C GLU A 63 3.81 19.27 -11.31
N TRP A 64 2.68 19.68 -10.72
CA TRP A 64 2.64 20.85 -9.84
C TRP A 64 3.50 20.67 -8.59
N SER A 65 3.44 19.50 -7.95
CA SER A 65 4.20 19.17 -6.74
C SER A 65 5.71 19.17 -7.02
N ASP A 66 6.14 18.62 -8.16
CA ASP A 66 7.55 18.65 -8.57
C ASP A 66 8.04 20.06 -8.84
N LYS A 67 7.23 20.88 -9.51
CA LYS A 67 7.56 22.29 -9.76
C LYS A 67 7.64 23.12 -8.48
N THR A 68 6.78 22.83 -7.51
CA THR A 68 6.63 23.65 -6.28
C THR A 68 7.64 23.26 -5.21
N PHE A 69 7.83 21.95 -4.99
CA PHE A 69 8.62 21.43 -3.88
C PHE A 69 9.96 20.84 -4.31
N GLY A 70 10.17 20.59 -5.60
CA GLY A 70 11.39 19.99 -6.14
C GLY A 70 11.59 18.53 -5.71
N ASP A 71 12.87 18.12 -5.66
CA ASP A 71 13.30 16.77 -5.35
C ASP A 71 13.28 16.49 -3.84
N VAL A 72 12.08 16.27 -3.30
CA VAL A 72 11.86 15.86 -1.91
C VAL A 72 11.36 14.43 -1.82
N GLY A 73 11.72 13.75 -0.74
CA GLY A 73 11.32 12.37 -0.46
C GLY A 73 9.91 12.22 0.13
N PRO A 74 9.44 10.98 0.36
CA PRO A 74 8.05 10.69 0.75
C PRO A 74 7.70 11.06 2.20
N VAL A 75 8.69 11.32 3.05
CA VAL A 75 8.47 11.53 4.50
C VAL A 75 7.69 12.82 4.80
N GLY A 76 7.91 13.89 4.02
CA GLY A 76 7.20 15.15 4.18
C GLY A 76 5.68 14.98 3.98
N PRO A 77 5.25 14.51 2.80
CA PRO A 77 3.83 14.23 2.53
C PRO A 77 3.19 13.26 3.53
N LEU A 78 3.91 12.24 4.02
CA LEU A 78 3.39 11.32 5.04
C LEU A 78 3.16 11.99 6.41
N LYS A 79 4.07 12.88 6.82
CA LYS A 79 3.87 13.67 8.05
C LYS A 79 2.69 14.62 7.88
N HIS A 80 2.53 15.22 6.70
CA HIS A 80 1.39 16.08 6.41
C HIS A 80 0.08 15.29 6.42
N LEU A 81 0.05 14.11 5.80
CA LEU A 81 -1.11 13.22 5.77
C LEU A 81 -1.64 12.90 7.18
N SER A 82 -0.76 12.78 8.17
CA SER A 82 -1.18 12.57 9.55
C SER A 82 -1.98 13.72 10.16
N LYS A 83 -1.78 14.96 9.69
CA LYS A 83 -2.53 16.15 10.11
C LYS A 83 -3.88 16.22 9.39
N GLU A 84 -3.87 16.07 8.06
CA GLU A 84 -5.10 16.04 7.26
C GLU A 84 -6.04 14.92 7.68
N ALA A 85 -5.50 13.77 8.12
CA ALA A 85 -6.34 12.70 8.67
C ALA A 85 -7.04 13.08 9.98
N LEU A 86 -6.46 13.99 10.79
CA LEU A 86 -7.11 14.51 11.99
C LEU A 86 -8.14 15.59 11.65
N GLU A 87 -7.85 16.42 10.64
CA GLU A 87 -8.77 17.46 10.12
C GLU A 87 -10.00 16.80 9.49
N ALA A 88 -9.81 15.82 8.60
CA ALA A 88 -10.89 14.99 8.04
C ALA A 88 -11.69 14.22 9.11
N ALA A 89 -11.06 13.81 10.22
CA ALA A 89 -11.77 13.15 11.31
C ALA A 89 -12.64 14.13 12.14
N ALA A 90 -12.25 15.40 12.22
CA ALA A 90 -13.01 16.46 12.87
C ALA A 90 -14.18 16.96 12.00
N GLU A 91 -13.96 17.02 10.67
CA GLU A 91 -14.93 17.54 9.70
C GLU A 91 -15.17 16.52 8.56
N PRO A 92 -15.78 15.35 8.85
CA PRO A 92 -15.92 14.26 7.87
C PRO A 92 -16.80 14.61 6.66
N ASP A 93 -17.63 15.65 6.77
CA ASP A 93 -18.47 16.16 5.69
C ASP A 93 -17.73 17.13 4.75
N ASP A 94 -16.52 17.59 5.11
CA ASP A 94 -15.72 18.41 4.21
C ASP A 94 -14.94 17.56 3.21
N LEU A 95 -15.32 17.63 1.94
CA LEU A 95 -14.67 16.89 0.86
C LEU A 95 -13.24 17.38 0.56
N SER A 96 -12.86 18.61 0.92
CA SER A 96 -11.47 19.07 0.70
C SER A 96 -10.48 18.25 1.52
N GLU A 97 -10.78 17.98 2.78
CA GLU A 97 -9.91 17.20 3.67
C GLU A 97 -9.65 15.78 3.14
N TRP A 98 -10.67 15.16 2.54
CA TRP A 98 -10.51 13.87 1.86
C TRP A 98 -9.64 13.98 0.61
N ALA A 99 -9.74 15.08 -0.12
CA ALA A 99 -8.92 15.33 -1.30
C ALA A 99 -7.45 15.55 -0.92
N ASP A 100 -7.17 16.29 0.15
CA ASP A 100 -5.82 16.51 0.67
C ASP A 100 -5.17 15.19 1.09
N MET A 101 -5.89 14.30 1.77
CA MET A 101 -5.39 12.95 2.05
C MET A 101 -5.00 12.18 0.78
N GLN A 102 -5.80 12.29 -0.30
CA GLN A 102 -5.53 11.60 -1.56
C GLN A 102 -4.29 12.16 -2.27
N PHE A 103 -4.16 13.49 -2.33
CA PHE A 103 -3.00 14.15 -2.92
C PHE A 103 -1.71 13.79 -2.19
N LEU A 104 -1.72 13.85 -0.85
CA LEU A 104 -0.56 13.53 -0.03
C LEU A 104 -0.16 12.05 -0.12
N LEU A 105 -1.13 11.14 -0.15
CA LEU A 105 -0.86 9.71 -0.32
C LEU A 105 -0.25 9.42 -1.70
N TRP A 106 -0.80 10.01 -2.77
CA TRP A 106 -0.24 9.87 -4.12
C TRP A 106 1.18 10.43 -4.21
N ASP A 107 1.42 11.60 -3.60
CA ASP A 107 2.73 12.25 -3.59
C ASP A 107 3.76 11.40 -2.84
N ALA A 108 3.39 10.86 -1.69
CA ALA A 108 4.24 9.95 -0.94
C ALA A 108 4.58 8.69 -1.73
N GLN A 109 3.59 8.06 -2.38
CA GLN A 109 3.80 6.84 -3.17
C GLN A 109 4.75 7.08 -4.35
N ARG A 110 4.51 8.13 -5.15
CA ARG A 110 5.35 8.42 -6.32
C ARG A 110 6.78 8.78 -5.91
N ARG A 111 6.96 9.57 -4.84
CA ARG A 111 8.29 9.97 -4.32
C ARG A 111 9.04 8.79 -3.70
N ALA A 112 8.32 7.75 -3.26
CA ALA A 112 8.92 6.48 -2.83
C ALA A 112 9.19 5.51 -3.99
N GLY A 113 8.88 5.88 -5.24
CA GLY A 113 9.00 5.00 -6.41
C GLY A 113 8.01 3.83 -6.40
N ILE A 114 6.92 3.92 -5.65
CA ILE A 114 5.91 2.86 -5.55
C ILE A 114 4.98 2.94 -6.75
N THR A 115 4.97 1.89 -7.57
CA THR A 115 4.07 1.78 -8.72
C THR A 115 2.67 1.32 -8.31
N ASP A 116 1.67 1.65 -9.11
CA ASP A 116 0.28 1.21 -8.91
C ASP A 116 0.16 -0.33 -8.84
N LYS A 117 0.98 -1.05 -9.62
CA LYS A 117 1.04 -2.51 -9.57
C LYS A 117 1.56 -3.02 -8.22
N GLN A 118 2.61 -2.40 -7.68
CA GLN A 118 3.19 -2.80 -6.39
C GLN A 118 2.22 -2.54 -5.24
N ILE A 119 1.61 -1.35 -5.16
CA ILE A 119 0.67 -1.04 -4.09
C ILE A 119 -0.59 -1.90 -4.20
N THR A 120 -1.10 -2.16 -5.42
CA THR A 120 -2.26 -3.03 -5.62
C THR A 120 -2.00 -4.45 -5.14
N LEU A 121 -0.82 -5.02 -5.45
CA LEU A 121 -0.46 -6.35 -4.96
C LEU A 121 -0.34 -6.35 -3.43
N ALA A 122 0.33 -5.35 -2.84
CA ALA A 122 0.44 -5.22 -1.40
C ALA A 122 -0.92 -5.08 -0.71
N MET A 123 -1.89 -4.37 -1.33
CA MET A 123 -3.26 -4.26 -0.84
C MET A 123 -3.99 -5.61 -0.87
N VAL A 124 -3.84 -6.40 -1.94
CA VAL A 124 -4.43 -7.74 -2.06
C VAL A 124 -3.90 -8.66 -0.94
N ASP A 125 -2.58 -8.71 -0.79
CA ASP A 125 -1.94 -9.54 0.24
C ASP A 125 -2.32 -9.09 1.65
N LYS A 126 -2.31 -7.78 1.89
CA LYS A 126 -2.69 -7.20 3.18
C LYS A 126 -4.16 -7.45 3.52
N LEU A 127 -5.05 -7.38 2.55
CA LEU A 127 -6.47 -7.68 2.74
C LEU A 127 -6.68 -9.15 3.10
N ALA A 128 -5.96 -10.07 2.45
CA ALA A 128 -6.01 -11.50 2.78
C ALA A 128 -5.55 -11.78 4.21
N VAL A 129 -4.50 -11.10 4.69
CA VAL A 129 -4.05 -11.17 6.08
C VAL A 129 -5.10 -10.59 7.03
N ASN A 130 -5.67 -9.42 6.72
CA ASN A 130 -6.65 -8.76 7.59
C ASN A 130 -7.94 -9.57 7.77
N LYS A 131 -8.39 -10.28 6.73
CA LYS A 131 -9.57 -11.17 6.78
C LYS A 131 -9.40 -12.39 7.69
N LYS A 132 -8.16 -12.78 7.99
CA LYS A 132 -7.83 -13.92 8.86
C LYS A 132 -7.63 -13.53 10.33
N ARG A 133 -7.68 -12.24 10.65
CA ARG A 133 -7.45 -11.73 12.00
C ARG A 133 -8.74 -11.70 12.81
N GLU A 134 -8.56 -11.77 14.12
CA GLU A 134 -9.61 -11.45 15.08
C GLU A 134 -9.64 -9.95 15.36
N TRP A 135 -10.86 -9.41 15.46
CA TRP A 135 -11.12 -8.00 15.64
C TRP A 135 -12.04 -7.80 16.85
N PRO A 136 -11.81 -6.76 17.66
CA PRO A 136 -12.69 -6.43 18.78
C PRO A 136 -14.07 -5.98 18.28
N VAL A 137 -15.03 -5.94 19.20
CA VAL A 137 -16.38 -5.43 18.92
C VAL A 137 -16.31 -4.00 18.36
N PRO A 138 -17.06 -3.70 17.30
CA PRO A 138 -17.19 -2.37 16.75
C PRO A 138 -17.50 -1.27 17.78
N LYS A 139 -16.64 -0.25 17.87
CA LYS A 139 -16.95 1.04 18.50
C LYS A 139 -16.85 2.14 17.46
N ASP A 140 -17.81 3.06 17.45
CA ASP A 140 -17.84 4.19 16.53
C ASP A 140 -16.85 5.28 16.97
N GLY A 141 -16.27 5.99 16.00
CA GLY A 141 -15.28 7.05 16.23
C GLY A 141 -13.89 6.59 16.73
N GLU A 142 -13.66 5.29 16.93
CA GLU A 142 -12.45 4.77 17.59
C GLU A 142 -11.64 3.85 16.67
N PRO A 143 -10.30 3.97 16.64
CA PRO A 143 -9.45 3.06 15.89
C PRO A 143 -9.61 1.61 16.34
N ARG A 144 -9.69 0.69 15.37
CA ARG A 144 -9.77 -0.76 15.65
C ARG A 144 -8.43 -1.41 15.41
N LEU A 145 -7.88 -1.99 16.46
CA LEU A 145 -6.64 -2.73 16.42
C LEU A 145 -6.95 -4.23 16.47
N HIS A 146 -6.25 -5.01 15.65
CA HIS A 146 -6.32 -6.47 15.71
C HIS A 146 -5.84 -6.98 17.07
N ILE A 147 -6.47 -8.05 17.54
CA ILE A 147 -6.02 -8.75 18.74
C ILE A 147 -4.69 -9.42 18.41
N LYS A 148 -3.63 -9.07 19.13
CA LYS A 148 -2.36 -9.81 19.09
C LYS A 148 -2.49 -10.91 20.13
N GLU A 149 -2.29 -12.17 19.73
CA GLU A 149 -1.98 -13.21 20.72
C GLU A 149 -0.78 -12.70 21.52
N GLN A 150 -0.94 -12.59 22.84
CA GLN A 150 0.22 -12.35 23.70
C GLN A 150 1.12 -13.57 23.50
N SER A 151 2.25 -13.36 22.82
CA SER A 151 3.34 -14.34 22.84
C SER A 151 3.62 -14.66 24.30
N ALA A 152 3.53 -15.94 24.67
CA ALA A 152 3.76 -16.39 26.03
C ALA A 152 5.03 -15.73 26.58
N PRO A 153 5.04 -15.27 27.85
CA PRO A 153 6.23 -14.66 28.42
C PRO A 153 7.40 -15.60 28.20
N VAL A 154 8.43 -15.13 27.49
CA VAL A 154 9.66 -15.89 27.27
C VAL A 154 10.35 -15.95 28.63
N VAL A 155 10.07 -17.01 29.38
CA VAL A 155 10.71 -17.27 30.67
C VAL A 155 12.11 -17.81 30.36
N PRO A 156 13.19 -17.13 30.77
CA PRO A 156 14.55 -17.63 30.61
C PRO A 156 14.73 -18.98 31.29
N GLU A 157 15.71 -19.78 30.81
CA GLU A 157 16.02 -21.07 31.42
C GLU A 157 16.50 -20.94 32.88
N GLU A 158 16.28 -22.01 33.64
CA GLU A 158 16.83 -22.14 34.99
C GLU A 158 18.34 -22.28 34.91
N ILE A 159 19.07 -21.62 35.82
CA ILE A 159 20.53 -21.72 35.89
C ILE A 159 20.95 -22.53 37.10
N THR A 160 22.12 -23.15 37.02
CA THR A 160 22.74 -23.88 38.13
C THR A 160 23.95 -23.14 38.67
N ASP A 161 24.34 -23.42 39.91
CA ASP A 161 25.54 -22.85 40.53
C ASP A 161 26.79 -23.13 39.69
N GLU A 162 26.94 -24.36 39.17
CA GLU A 162 28.07 -24.77 38.32
C GLU A 162 28.13 -23.95 37.02
N SER A 163 26.99 -23.75 36.36
CA SER A 163 26.92 -22.92 35.14
C SER A 163 27.22 -21.43 35.41
N THR A 164 26.91 -20.98 36.63
CA THR A 164 27.10 -19.60 37.07
C THR A 164 28.56 -19.35 37.45
N GLU A 165 29.21 -20.31 38.11
CA GLU A 165 30.63 -20.27 38.45
C GLU A 165 31.52 -20.18 37.22
N GLN A 166 31.20 -20.92 36.15
CA GLN A 166 31.93 -20.89 34.87
C GLN A 166 31.77 -19.55 34.13
N ARG A 167 30.61 -18.89 34.25
CA ARG A 167 30.30 -17.63 33.54
C ARG A 167 30.77 -16.37 34.25
N LEU A 168 30.77 -16.34 35.58
CA LEU A 168 31.02 -15.13 36.37
C LEU A 168 32.43 -15.05 37.00
N MET A 169 33.37 -15.89 36.56
CA MET A 169 34.78 -15.84 37.00
C MET A 169 34.95 -15.88 38.54
N GLY A 170 34.19 -16.73 39.25
CA GLY A 170 34.46 -17.00 40.67
C GLY A 170 33.27 -17.49 41.51
N ARG A 171 33.57 -18.39 42.48
CA ARG A 171 32.59 -19.02 43.38
C ARG A 171 31.90 -18.08 44.38
N ARG A 172 32.48 -16.89 44.61
CA ARG A 172 32.08 -16.01 45.72
C ARG A 172 30.64 -15.49 45.62
N TRP A 173 30.09 -15.39 44.40
CA TRP A 173 28.76 -14.82 44.15
C TRP A 173 27.82 -15.75 43.37
N ALA A 174 28.29 -16.93 42.96
CA ALA A 174 27.55 -17.82 42.06
C ALA A 174 26.25 -18.33 42.68
N HIS A 175 26.31 -18.82 43.92
CA HIS A 175 25.14 -19.33 44.65
C HIS A 175 24.06 -18.26 44.87
N SER A 176 24.45 -17.06 45.32
CA SER A 176 23.50 -15.97 45.57
C SER A 176 22.87 -15.43 44.28
N PHE A 177 23.64 -15.40 43.18
CA PHE A 177 23.11 -14.99 41.87
C PHE A 177 22.14 -16.03 41.29
N CYS A 178 22.51 -17.31 41.35
CA CYS A 178 21.67 -18.44 40.93
C CYS A 178 20.32 -18.45 41.67
N ALA A 179 20.36 -18.32 43.00
CA ALA A 179 19.16 -18.23 43.83
C ALA A 179 18.26 -17.04 43.45
N GLY A 180 18.86 -15.86 43.24
CA GLY A 180 18.13 -14.66 42.80
C GLY A 180 17.50 -14.80 41.42
N TRP A 181 18.25 -15.35 40.45
CA TRP A 181 17.77 -15.60 39.09
C TRP A 181 16.59 -16.57 39.07
N ASN A 182 16.72 -17.71 39.75
CA ASN A 182 15.68 -18.74 39.78
C ASN A 182 14.43 -18.27 40.55
N ALA A 183 14.59 -17.41 41.57
CA ALA A 183 13.45 -16.78 42.26
C ALA A 183 12.68 -15.82 41.34
N CYS A 184 13.38 -14.95 40.60
CA CYS A 184 12.77 -14.06 39.61
C CYS A 184 12.07 -14.85 38.49
N ARG A 185 12.71 -15.91 37.99
CA ARG A 185 12.12 -16.84 37.01
C ARG A 185 10.84 -17.50 37.52
N ALA A 186 10.86 -17.99 38.76
CA ALA A 186 9.67 -18.59 39.39
C ALA A 186 8.52 -17.59 39.55
N ALA A 187 8.82 -16.32 39.86
CA ALA A 187 7.82 -15.25 39.88
C ALA A 187 7.22 -15.00 38.49
N MET A 188 8.04 -15.01 37.42
CA MET A 188 7.56 -14.87 36.03
C MET A 188 6.65 -16.04 35.61
N LEU A 189 6.91 -17.27 36.08
CA LEU A 189 6.05 -18.43 35.84
C LEU A 189 4.73 -18.39 36.62
N ASN A 190 4.75 -17.80 37.83
CA ASN A 190 3.58 -17.74 38.71
C ASN A 190 2.70 -16.50 38.48
N GLY A 191 3.23 -15.42 37.89
CA GLY A 191 2.54 -14.15 37.65
C GLY A 191 1.40 -14.18 36.62
N GLY A 192 1.04 -15.36 36.08
CA GLY A 192 -0.10 -15.57 35.18
C GLY A 192 -1.35 -16.17 35.82
N LYS A 193 -1.40 -16.27 37.16
CA LYS A 193 -2.56 -16.79 37.91
C LYS A 193 -3.07 -15.74 38.90
N SER A 194 -3.84 -14.78 38.40
CA SER A 194 -4.79 -13.98 39.18
C SER A 194 -6.13 -13.97 38.45
#